data_AF-A0A7C3A408-F1
#
_entry.id   AF-A0A7C3A408-F1
#
_cell.length_a   1.000
_cell.length_b   1.000
_cell.length_c   1.000
_cell.angle_alpha   90.00
_cell.angle_beta   90.00
_cell.angle_gamma   90.00
#
_symmetry.space_group_name_H-M   'P 1'
#
loop_
_entity.id
_entity.type
_entity.pdbx_description
1 polymer ?
#
loop_
_entity_poly.entity_id
_entity_poly.type
_entity_poly.pdbx_seq_one_letter_code
_entity_poly.pdbx_strand_id
1 'polypeptide(L)'
;DVLRAARRGRLRFTGGNCNGICSVSTSLHALLSPVRPRLGDVAFVSQGGSPGVVTMGLTWKYGVGLSRYTNLGDEMDVKVHEVMEYYINDPRTRVVAAYLESVRDGRMLMETARRGVLKKPIVVYKSGVTEAGRRAAEAHVGALAGSEEVFNAVTKQTGMVRARTVEQLMGIAAAFSTQPLPKGRKVGIVTVGGGWGVVVADALGVGGGELVELTEEEVEYLNRFLPPHWSRQNPVDTTDGAFDPEVLVKCTETLIRKEEVDGVIVVGVGIIEAFVNLMVKDEDLRELGVQSEVNIAERIVKLRDRYQKPVLAATIYAERDSRVVEALKEMGMPVYDSPHTVASAFLAMAEYHDHVERIKRPYKPL
;
A
#
# COMPACT_ATOMS: atom_id res chain seq x y z
N ASP A 1 -24.49 31.08 -7.58
CA ASP A 1 -24.18 31.85 -8.80
C ASP A 1 -22.98 31.38 -9.61
N VAL A 2 -21.87 31.00 -8.97
CA VAL A 2 -20.63 30.56 -9.65
C VAL A 2 -20.89 29.50 -10.74
N LEU A 3 -21.67 28.44 -10.43
CA LEU A 3 -22.03 27.42 -11.42
C LEU A 3 -22.80 27.97 -12.63
N ARG A 4 -23.68 28.97 -12.42
CA ARG A 4 -24.42 29.60 -13.53
C ARG A 4 -23.47 30.40 -14.42
N ALA A 5 -22.54 31.14 -13.84
CA ALA A 5 -21.54 31.89 -14.58
C ALA A 5 -20.61 30.96 -15.38
N ALA A 6 -20.09 29.90 -14.75
CA ALA A 6 -19.24 28.90 -15.41
C ALA A 6 -19.95 28.24 -16.61
N ARG A 7 -21.22 27.82 -16.43
CA ARG A 7 -22.03 27.24 -17.51
C ARG A 7 -22.26 28.21 -18.67
N ARG A 8 -22.56 29.49 -18.39
CA ARG A 8 -22.71 30.52 -19.44
C ARG A 8 -21.41 30.70 -20.25
N GLY A 9 -20.26 30.60 -19.58
CA GLY A 9 -18.94 30.65 -20.21
C GLY A 9 -18.44 29.33 -20.81
N ARG A 10 -19.19 28.23 -20.70
CA ARG A 10 -18.75 26.86 -21.06
C ARG A 10 -17.45 26.44 -20.37
N LEU A 11 -17.24 26.94 -19.15
CA LEU A 11 -16.09 26.60 -18.32
C LEU A 11 -16.44 25.44 -17.39
N ARG A 12 -15.47 24.53 -17.20
CA ARG A 12 -15.50 23.55 -16.11
C ARG A 12 -14.52 24.00 -15.02
N PHE A 13 -14.81 23.66 -13.77
CA PHE A 13 -13.89 23.92 -12.66
C PHE A 13 -13.91 22.80 -11.60
N THR A 14 -12.76 22.60 -10.97
CA THR A 14 -12.63 21.75 -9.78
C THR A 14 -12.88 22.58 -8.53
N GLY A 15 -13.51 22.01 -7.50
CA GLY A 15 -13.59 22.66 -6.20
C GLY A 15 -14.94 23.30 -5.84
N GLY A 16 -14.82 24.51 -5.29
CA GLY A 16 -15.55 24.95 -4.10
C GLY A 16 -14.73 24.54 -2.87
N ASN A 17 -14.24 25.51 -2.08
CA ASN A 17 -13.42 25.27 -0.88
C ASN A 17 -12.34 24.16 -1.02
N CYS A 18 -11.43 24.30 -1.99
CA CYS A 18 -10.46 23.25 -2.32
C CYS A 18 -8.99 23.70 -2.18
N ASN A 19 -8.10 22.72 -1.99
CA ASN A 19 -6.65 22.94 -1.91
C ASN A 19 -5.94 22.97 -3.27
N GLY A 20 -6.67 22.85 -4.38
CA GLY A 20 -6.16 22.96 -5.74
C GLY A 20 -5.77 21.63 -6.39
N ILE A 21 -4.91 21.69 -7.41
CA ILE A 21 -4.50 20.55 -8.23
C ILE A 21 -2.99 20.51 -8.44
N CYS A 22 -2.46 19.31 -8.69
CA CYS A 22 -1.06 19.12 -9.03
C CYS A 22 -0.93 18.06 -10.14
N SER A 23 -0.03 18.33 -11.08
CA SER A 23 0.49 17.33 -12.03
C SER A 23 1.99 17.29 -11.90
N VAL A 24 2.48 16.31 -11.13
CA VAL A 24 3.91 16.20 -10.84
C VAL A 24 4.69 15.90 -12.11
N SER A 25 4.12 15.12 -13.04
CA SER A 25 4.78 14.78 -14.30
C SER A 25 5.00 15.95 -15.26
N THR A 26 4.27 17.06 -15.07
CA THR A 26 4.44 18.29 -15.86
C THR A 26 4.89 19.46 -14.99
N SER A 27 5.36 19.19 -13.77
CA SER A 27 5.78 20.19 -12.79
C SER A 27 4.71 21.23 -12.43
N LEU A 28 3.42 20.98 -12.69
CA LEU A 28 2.33 21.89 -12.34
C LEU A 28 1.98 21.74 -10.86
N HIS A 29 2.17 22.79 -10.07
CA HIS A 29 1.86 22.83 -8.65
C HIS A 29 0.93 24.00 -8.33
N ALA A 30 -0.37 23.81 -8.57
CA ALA A 30 -1.41 24.79 -8.25
C ALA A 30 -2.08 24.41 -6.93
N LEU A 31 -1.29 24.34 -5.85
CA LEU A 31 -1.72 23.93 -4.50
C LEU A 31 -1.51 25.04 -3.48
N LEU A 32 -2.44 25.14 -2.53
CA LEU A 32 -2.27 25.98 -1.33
C LEU A 32 -1.27 25.38 -0.32
N SER A 33 -1.17 24.05 -0.29
CA SER A 33 -0.32 23.31 0.64
C SER A 33 1.19 23.43 0.29
N PRO A 34 2.09 23.43 1.29
CA PRO A 34 3.53 23.36 1.07
C PRO A 34 4.01 21.95 0.66
N VAL A 35 3.19 20.91 0.82
CA VAL A 35 3.59 19.53 0.48
C VAL A 35 3.92 19.45 -1.02
N ARG A 36 5.07 18.83 -1.34
CA ARG A 36 5.53 18.57 -2.70
C ARG A 36 5.71 17.07 -2.88
N PRO A 37 4.77 16.35 -3.50
CA PRO A 37 4.95 14.93 -3.77
C PRO A 37 6.08 14.72 -4.79
N ARG A 38 6.87 13.66 -4.62
CA ARG A 38 7.84 13.22 -5.63
C ARG A 38 7.10 12.72 -6.87
N LEU A 39 7.77 12.71 -8.02
CA LEU A 39 7.23 12.09 -9.23
C LEU A 39 7.03 10.59 -9.00
N GLY A 40 5.85 10.09 -9.34
CA GLY A 40 5.55 8.66 -9.33
C GLY A 40 4.32 8.36 -10.16
N ASP A 41 3.69 7.22 -9.89
CA ASP A 41 2.61 6.64 -10.68
C ASP A 41 1.28 6.46 -9.91
N VAL A 42 1.19 7.00 -8.69
CA VAL A 42 -0.08 7.08 -7.95
C VAL A 42 -0.84 8.34 -8.33
N ALA A 43 -2.10 8.23 -8.77
CA ALA A 43 -2.98 9.39 -8.92
C ALA A 43 -3.94 9.48 -7.73
N PHE A 44 -4.02 10.64 -7.09
CA PHE A 44 -4.82 10.81 -5.88
C PHE A 44 -5.91 11.88 -6.06
N VAL A 45 -7.15 11.55 -5.74
CA VAL A 45 -8.27 12.49 -5.68
C VAL A 45 -8.80 12.57 -4.25
N SER A 46 -9.06 13.78 -3.75
CA SER A 46 -9.56 13.98 -2.39
C SER A 46 -10.69 15.00 -2.34
N GLN A 47 -11.78 14.67 -1.64
CA GLN A 47 -12.78 15.67 -1.24
C GLN A 47 -12.32 16.44 0.01
N GLY A 48 -11.63 15.78 0.94
CA GLY A 48 -11.14 16.41 2.16
C GLY A 48 -9.98 17.36 1.89
N GLY A 49 -10.06 18.58 2.43
CA GLY A 49 -9.00 19.59 2.37
C GLY A 49 -7.75 19.16 3.15
N SER A 50 -7.77 19.35 4.47
CA SER A 50 -6.65 18.98 5.35
C SER A 50 -6.35 17.47 5.36
N PRO A 51 -7.36 16.56 5.47
CA PRO A 51 -7.10 15.12 5.38
C PRO A 51 -6.45 14.71 4.06
N GLY A 52 -6.83 15.34 2.94
CA GLY A 52 -6.22 15.11 1.64
C GLY A 52 -4.75 15.53 1.59
N VAL A 53 -4.40 16.67 2.20
CA VAL A 53 -3.01 17.12 2.28
C VAL A 53 -2.15 16.21 3.15
N VAL A 54 -2.66 15.78 4.31
CA VAL A 54 -1.96 14.83 5.18
C VAL A 54 -1.74 13.50 4.46
N THR A 55 -2.78 12.99 3.79
CA THR A 55 -2.69 11.74 3.02
C THR A 55 -1.70 11.85 1.86
N MET A 56 -1.64 13.00 1.18
CA MET A 56 -0.61 13.27 0.18
C MET A 56 0.80 13.30 0.79
N GLY A 57 0.96 13.78 2.02
CA GLY A 57 2.25 13.71 2.73
C GLY A 57 2.71 12.28 3.02
N LEU A 58 1.78 11.34 3.21
CA LEU A 58 2.11 9.92 3.45
C LEU A 58 2.80 9.23 2.26
N THR A 59 2.82 9.84 1.08
CA THR A 59 3.58 9.30 -0.07
C THR A 59 5.06 9.16 0.28
N TRP A 60 5.61 10.13 1.04
CA TRP A 60 6.98 10.10 1.54
C TRP A 60 7.21 8.96 2.54
N LYS A 61 6.24 8.72 3.44
CA LYS A 61 6.31 7.61 4.39
C LYS A 61 6.47 6.26 3.68
N TYR A 62 5.75 6.05 2.58
CA TYR A 62 5.73 4.78 1.87
C TYR A 62 6.67 4.72 0.65
N GLY A 63 7.49 5.75 0.42
CA GLY A 63 8.47 5.74 -0.66
C GLY A 63 7.86 5.85 -2.06
N VAL A 64 6.66 6.41 -2.19
CA VAL A 64 5.99 6.56 -3.49
C VAL A 64 5.81 8.02 -3.87
N GLY A 65 5.65 8.23 -5.17
CA GLY A 65 5.36 9.54 -5.75
C GLY A 65 3.96 9.60 -6.35
N LEU A 66 3.50 10.82 -6.65
CA LEU A 66 2.24 11.03 -7.35
C LEU A 66 2.48 11.30 -8.84
N SER A 67 1.57 10.83 -9.69
CA SER A 67 1.44 11.27 -11.07
C SER A 67 0.57 12.53 -11.14
N ARG A 68 -0.54 12.53 -10.39
CA ARG A 68 -1.58 13.57 -10.37
C ARG A 68 -2.19 13.69 -8.97
N TYR A 69 -2.62 14.89 -8.63
CA TYR A 69 -3.43 15.16 -7.44
C TYR A 69 -4.55 16.16 -7.77
N THR A 70 -5.77 15.88 -7.32
CA THR A 70 -6.91 16.79 -7.46
C THR A 70 -7.66 16.87 -6.14
N ASN A 71 -7.77 18.07 -5.58
CA ASN A 71 -8.66 18.34 -4.46
C ASN A 71 -10.00 18.88 -4.98
N LEU A 72 -11.08 18.17 -4.68
CA LEU A 72 -12.43 18.49 -5.17
C LEU A 72 -13.23 19.38 -4.23
N GLY A 73 -12.82 19.52 -2.96
CA GLY A 73 -13.57 20.25 -1.94
C GLY A 73 -15.07 19.93 -1.99
N ASP A 74 -15.89 20.96 -2.16
CA ASP A 74 -17.36 20.87 -2.23
C ASP A 74 -17.91 20.12 -3.45
N GLU A 75 -17.04 19.78 -4.41
CA GLU A 75 -17.37 19.06 -5.64
C GLU A 75 -18.52 19.74 -6.41
N MET A 76 -18.44 21.07 -6.59
CA MET A 76 -19.54 21.85 -7.15
C MET A 76 -19.81 21.51 -8.62
N ASP A 77 -18.77 21.42 -9.44
CA ASP A 77 -18.87 21.13 -10.88
C ASP A 77 -18.23 19.79 -11.24
N VAL A 78 -16.90 19.72 -11.43
CA VAL A 78 -16.20 18.45 -11.73
C VAL A 78 -16.41 17.45 -10.60
N LYS A 79 -16.81 16.23 -10.97
CA LYS A 79 -17.12 15.13 -10.05
C LYS A 79 -15.97 14.17 -9.85
N VAL A 80 -16.00 13.45 -8.73
CA VAL A 80 -14.97 12.47 -8.38
C VAL A 80 -14.84 11.36 -9.41
N HIS A 81 -15.96 10.88 -9.97
CA HIS A 81 -15.94 9.85 -11.01
C HIS A 81 -15.35 10.35 -12.33
N GLU A 82 -15.49 11.65 -12.67
CA GLU A 82 -14.86 12.25 -13.85
C GLU A 82 -13.32 12.29 -13.69
N VAL A 83 -12.84 12.69 -12.50
CA VAL A 83 -11.41 12.70 -12.18
C VAL A 83 -10.83 11.28 -12.16
N MET A 84 -11.53 10.34 -11.53
CA MET A 84 -11.13 8.93 -11.52
C MET A 84 -11.06 8.36 -12.93
N GLU A 85 -12.04 8.63 -13.80
CA GLU A 85 -12.02 8.20 -15.20
C GLU A 85 -10.80 8.76 -15.93
N TYR A 86 -10.48 10.04 -15.72
CA TYR A 86 -9.27 10.64 -16.29
C TYR A 86 -7.99 9.93 -15.81
N TYR A 87 -7.85 9.66 -14.51
CA TYR A 87 -6.70 8.94 -13.95
C TYR A 87 -6.59 7.48 -14.42
N ILE A 88 -7.72 6.78 -14.52
CA ILE A 88 -7.81 5.41 -15.04
C ILE A 88 -7.22 5.34 -16.46
N ASN A 89 -7.46 6.37 -17.28
CA ASN A 89 -6.99 6.40 -18.68
C ASN A 89 -5.62 7.10 -18.86
N ASP A 90 -5.03 7.70 -17.83
CA ASP A 90 -3.71 8.35 -17.92
C ASP A 90 -2.57 7.30 -17.94
N PRO A 91 -1.76 7.20 -19.01
CA PRO A 91 -0.68 6.20 -19.09
C PRO A 91 0.41 6.35 -18.03
N ARG A 92 0.53 7.52 -17.38
CA ARG A 92 1.50 7.75 -16.29
C ARG A 92 1.01 7.27 -14.92
N THR A 93 -0.27 6.91 -14.83
CA THR A 93 -0.89 6.47 -13.58
C THR A 93 -0.97 4.95 -13.58
N ARG A 94 -0.45 4.31 -12.53
CA ARG A 94 -0.59 2.87 -12.28
C ARG A 94 -1.65 2.55 -11.26
N VAL A 95 -1.84 3.43 -10.27
CA VAL A 95 -2.78 3.23 -9.16
C VAL A 95 -3.63 4.48 -8.95
N VAL A 96 -4.93 4.30 -8.72
CA VAL A 96 -5.83 5.41 -8.37
C VAL A 96 -6.17 5.32 -6.89
N ALA A 97 -5.90 6.37 -6.13
CA ALA A 97 -6.31 6.52 -4.74
C ALA A 97 -7.43 7.58 -4.65
N ALA A 98 -8.44 7.34 -3.81
CA ALA A 98 -9.52 8.29 -3.57
C ALA A 98 -9.87 8.44 -2.08
N TYR A 99 -9.90 9.67 -1.60
CA TYR A 99 -10.45 10.03 -0.28
C TYR A 99 -11.83 10.66 -0.48
N LEU A 100 -12.85 9.97 0.03
CA LEU A 100 -14.27 10.32 -0.14
C LEU A 100 -14.89 10.71 1.20
N GLU A 101 -15.61 11.82 1.25
CA GLU A 101 -16.47 12.25 2.36
C GLU A 101 -17.94 11.99 2.02
N SER A 102 -18.33 12.22 0.77
CA SER A 102 -19.69 11.98 0.28
C SER A 102 -19.67 11.40 -1.13
N VAL A 103 -20.73 10.69 -1.49
CA VAL A 103 -20.90 10.13 -2.84
C VAL A 103 -22.23 10.65 -3.38
N ARG A 104 -22.18 11.73 -4.17
CA ARG A 104 -23.38 12.37 -4.73
C ARG A 104 -23.96 11.59 -5.90
N ASP A 105 -23.09 11.07 -6.77
CA ASP A 105 -23.47 10.26 -7.92
C ASP A 105 -22.88 8.84 -7.80
N GLY A 106 -23.54 8.03 -6.96
CA GLY A 106 -23.08 6.68 -6.67
C GLY A 106 -23.13 5.75 -7.89
N ARG A 107 -24.09 5.94 -8.79
CA ARG A 107 -24.20 5.14 -10.01
C ARG A 107 -22.99 5.38 -10.92
N MET A 108 -22.68 6.64 -11.21
CA MET A 108 -21.54 6.97 -12.06
C MET A 108 -20.21 6.55 -11.41
N LEU A 109 -20.07 6.72 -10.09
CA LEU A 109 -18.89 6.22 -9.37
C LEU A 109 -18.71 4.71 -9.55
N MET A 110 -19.78 3.93 -9.37
CA MET A 110 -19.74 2.47 -9.51
C MET A 110 -19.45 2.03 -10.95
N GLU A 111 -20.03 2.70 -11.94
CA GLU A 111 -19.80 2.41 -13.37
C GLU A 111 -18.36 2.72 -13.78
N THR A 112 -17.82 3.87 -13.37
CA THR A 112 -16.41 4.23 -13.56
C THR A 112 -15.50 3.22 -12.88
N ALA A 113 -15.79 2.86 -11.63
CA ALA A 113 -14.99 1.91 -10.87
C ALA A 113 -14.96 0.53 -11.56
N ARG A 114 -16.11 -0.05 -11.93
CA ARG A 114 -16.19 -1.36 -12.59
C ARG A 114 -15.37 -1.43 -13.89
N ARG A 115 -15.40 -0.37 -14.70
CA ARG A 115 -14.58 -0.29 -15.91
C ARG A 115 -13.10 -0.08 -15.59
N GLY A 116 -12.82 0.71 -14.55
CA GLY A 116 -11.47 1.10 -14.16
C GLY A 116 -10.65 -0.02 -13.51
N VAL A 117 -11.27 -0.84 -12.64
CA VAL A 117 -10.57 -1.90 -11.91
C VAL A 117 -10.00 -2.99 -12.81
N LEU A 118 -10.52 -3.16 -14.02
CA LEU A 118 -9.95 -4.08 -15.02
C LEU A 118 -8.67 -3.54 -15.66
N LYS A 119 -8.44 -2.23 -15.57
CA LYS A 119 -7.24 -1.56 -16.10
C LYS A 119 -6.21 -1.35 -14.99
N LYS A 120 -6.63 -0.85 -13.83
CA LYS A 120 -5.75 -0.39 -12.75
C LYS A 120 -6.40 -0.55 -11.38
N PRO A 121 -5.62 -0.83 -10.32
CA PRO A 121 -6.13 -0.82 -8.95
C PRO A 121 -6.70 0.53 -8.55
N ILE A 122 -7.86 0.51 -7.87
CA ILE A 122 -8.52 1.69 -7.31
C ILE A 122 -8.66 1.49 -5.81
N VAL A 123 -7.94 2.27 -5.01
CA VAL A 123 -7.95 2.23 -3.54
C VAL A 123 -8.80 3.38 -3.02
N VAL A 124 -9.76 3.09 -2.14
CA VAL A 124 -10.72 4.08 -1.65
C VAL A 124 -10.79 4.13 -0.12
N TYR A 125 -10.64 5.34 0.41
CA TYR A 125 -11.02 5.68 1.77
C TYR A 125 -12.31 6.51 1.76
N LYS A 126 -13.15 6.31 2.77
CA LYS A 126 -14.49 6.88 2.91
C LYS A 126 -14.66 7.20 4.38
N SER A 127 -14.71 8.49 4.70
CA SER A 127 -14.99 8.97 6.05
C SER A 127 -16.49 8.93 6.34
N GLY A 128 -16.88 9.14 7.60
CA GLY A 128 -18.29 9.29 7.98
C GLY A 128 -19.15 8.04 7.82
N VAL A 129 -18.56 6.85 7.91
CA VAL A 129 -19.25 5.55 7.72
C VAL A 129 -19.91 5.01 8.99
N THR A 130 -19.45 5.45 10.16
CA THR A 130 -20.06 5.12 11.47
C THR A 130 -21.11 6.16 11.83
N GLU A 131 -22.03 5.84 12.75
CA GLU A 131 -23.05 6.80 13.20
C GLU A 131 -22.45 8.09 13.77
N ALA A 132 -21.39 7.97 14.60
CA ALA A 132 -20.68 9.13 15.12
C ALA A 132 -20.02 9.95 14.01
N GLY A 133 -19.36 9.29 13.06
CA GLY A 133 -18.73 9.94 11.91
C GLY A 133 -19.74 10.58 10.97
N ARG A 134 -20.90 9.95 10.75
CA ARG A 134 -21.98 10.47 9.91
C ARG A 134 -22.58 11.73 10.50
N ARG A 135 -22.89 11.76 11.80
CA ARG A 135 -23.37 12.98 12.48
C ARG A 135 -22.35 14.12 12.38
N ALA A 136 -21.06 13.82 12.57
CA ALA A 136 -20.00 14.81 12.41
C ALA A 136 -19.89 15.32 10.95
N ALA A 137 -20.00 14.42 9.96
CA ALA A 137 -19.96 14.77 8.55
C ALA A 137 -21.21 15.56 8.10
N GLU A 138 -22.40 15.24 8.60
CA GLU A 138 -23.63 15.98 8.33
C GLU A 138 -23.52 17.43 8.80
N ALA A 139 -22.94 17.65 10.00
CA ALA A 139 -22.65 18.99 10.50
C ALA A 139 -21.57 19.74 9.70
N HIS A 140 -20.67 19.02 9.02
CA HIS A 140 -19.54 19.61 8.29
C HIS A 140 -19.82 19.86 6.81
N VAL A 141 -20.43 18.91 6.11
CA VAL A 141 -20.58 18.88 4.63
C VAL A 141 -22.05 19.00 4.21
N GLY A 142 -22.99 18.88 5.15
CA GLY A 142 -24.43 18.99 4.87
C GLY A 142 -24.99 17.90 3.95
N ALA A 143 -24.26 16.79 3.79
CA ALA A 143 -24.66 15.66 2.95
C ALA A 143 -24.86 14.39 3.80
N LEU A 144 -25.88 13.60 3.47
CA LEU A 144 -26.15 12.32 4.13
C LEU A 144 -24.96 11.38 3.90
N ALA A 145 -24.26 10.97 4.96
CA ALA A 145 -23.19 10.00 4.82
C ALA A 145 -23.78 8.58 4.72
N GLY A 146 -23.36 7.82 3.70
CA GLY A 146 -23.75 6.42 3.54
C GLY A 146 -23.17 5.54 4.65
N SER A 147 -23.86 4.43 4.97
CA SER A 147 -23.43 3.51 6.02
C SER A 147 -22.21 2.68 5.60
N GLU A 148 -21.51 2.16 6.61
CA GLU A 148 -20.40 1.23 6.46
C GLU A 148 -20.77 -0.01 5.62
N GLU A 149 -21.93 -0.60 5.86
CA GLU A 149 -22.42 -1.79 5.14
C GLU A 149 -22.64 -1.50 3.66
N VAL A 150 -23.25 -0.36 3.36
CA VAL A 150 -23.50 0.07 1.97
C VAL A 150 -22.18 0.29 1.25
N PHE A 151 -21.24 1.02 1.86
CA PHE A 151 -19.97 1.30 1.20
C PHE A 151 -19.13 0.03 1.01
N ASN A 152 -19.15 -0.90 1.97
CA ASN A 152 -18.51 -2.21 1.82
C ASN A 152 -19.14 -3.04 0.70
N ALA A 153 -20.47 -3.00 0.54
CA ALA A 153 -21.14 -3.67 -0.57
C ALA A 153 -20.72 -3.04 -1.92
N VAL A 154 -20.62 -1.71 -1.98
CA VAL A 154 -20.16 -0.99 -3.17
C VAL A 154 -18.75 -1.41 -3.56
N THR A 155 -17.79 -1.44 -2.64
CA THR A 155 -16.40 -1.84 -2.95
C THR A 155 -16.33 -3.29 -3.43
N LYS A 156 -17.04 -4.22 -2.75
CA LYS A 156 -17.11 -5.63 -3.18
C LYS A 156 -17.72 -5.81 -4.59
N GLN A 157 -18.76 -5.06 -4.92
CA GLN A 157 -19.43 -5.13 -6.23
C GLN A 157 -18.65 -4.47 -7.37
N THR A 158 -17.75 -3.53 -7.06
CA THR A 158 -17.02 -2.73 -8.05
C THR A 158 -15.58 -3.14 -8.22
N GLY A 159 -15.00 -3.85 -7.23
CA GLY A 159 -13.59 -4.23 -7.23
C GLY A 159 -12.66 -3.14 -6.70
N MET A 160 -13.21 -2.04 -6.19
CA MET A 160 -12.43 -1.05 -5.47
C MET A 160 -11.90 -1.66 -4.17
N VAL A 161 -10.65 -1.36 -3.85
CA VAL A 161 -9.97 -1.82 -2.65
C VAL A 161 -10.26 -0.86 -1.51
N ARG A 162 -10.83 -1.37 -0.42
CA ARG A 162 -11.27 -0.55 0.71
C ARG A 162 -10.14 -0.31 1.71
N ALA A 163 -9.71 0.94 1.87
CA ALA A 163 -8.85 1.37 2.98
C ALA A 163 -9.67 1.79 4.20
N ARG A 164 -9.23 1.42 5.41
CA ARG A 164 -9.89 1.76 6.69
C ARG A 164 -9.31 2.97 7.40
N THR A 165 -8.09 3.35 7.04
CA THR A 165 -7.43 4.57 7.52
C THR A 165 -6.77 5.29 6.35
N VAL A 166 -6.35 6.55 6.58
CA VAL A 166 -5.61 7.32 5.57
C VAL A 166 -4.20 6.75 5.32
N GLU A 167 -3.60 6.14 6.36
CA GLU A 167 -2.35 5.38 6.28
C GLU A 167 -2.52 4.15 5.41
N GLN A 168 -3.60 3.39 5.60
CA GLN A 168 -3.90 2.25 4.74
C GLN A 168 -4.15 2.68 3.29
N LEU A 169 -4.81 3.83 3.05
CA LEU A 169 -5.06 4.32 1.70
C LEU A 169 -3.76 4.47 0.91
N MET A 170 -2.78 5.15 1.50
CA MET A 170 -1.50 5.37 0.82
C MET A 170 -0.58 4.14 0.88
N GLY A 171 -0.60 3.38 1.97
CA GLY A 171 0.19 2.15 2.09
C GLY A 171 -0.21 1.09 1.08
N ILE A 172 -1.52 0.84 0.91
CA ILE A 172 -2.03 -0.07 -0.12
C ILE A 172 -1.70 0.46 -1.52
N ALA A 173 -1.88 1.77 -1.75
CA ALA A 173 -1.52 2.36 -3.04
C ALA A 173 -0.03 2.16 -3.34
N ALA A 174 0.84 2.31 -2.34
CA ALA A 174 2.27 2.07 -2.48
C ALA A 174 2.60 0.62 -2.82
N ALA A 175 1.92 -0.34 -2.21
CA ALA A 175 2.07 -1.76 -2.54
C ALA A 175 1.76 -2.01 -4.03
N PHE A 176 0.61 -1.54 -4.51
CA PHE A 176 0.25 -1.64 -5.94
C PHE A 176 1.21 -0.88 -6.85
N SER A 177 1.80 0.24 -6.39
CA SER A 177 2.75 1.09 -7.11
C SER A 177 4.20 0.61 -7.09
N THR A 178 4.52 -0.45 -6.36
CA THR A 178 5.92 -0.89 -6.28
C THR A 178 6.10 -2.40 -6.42
N GLN A 179 5.06 -3.19 -6.13
CA GLN A 179 5.17 -4.65 -6.13
C GLN A 179 4.45 -5.31 -7.33
N PRO A 180 4.95 -6.48 -7.77
CA PRO A 180 4.16 -7.40 -8.58
C PRO A 180 2.85 -7.78 -7.89
N LEU A 181 1.79 -8.01 -8.67
CA LEU A 181 0.51 -8.44 -8.12
C LEU A 181 0.60 -9.91 -7.66
N PRO A 182 0.22 -10.25 -6.40
CA PRO A 182 0.13 -11.64 -5.97
C PRO A 182 -0.93 -12.37 -6.79
N LYS A 183 -0.75 -13.69 -6.97
CA LYS A 183 -1.68 -14.55 -7.71
C LYS A 183 -2.68 -15.28 -6.80
N GLY A 184 -2.70 -14.91 -5.53
CA GLY A 184 -3.47 -15.57 -4.49
C GLY A 184 -3.09 -15.05 -3.11
N ARG A 185 -3.33 -15.88 -2.09
CA ARG A 185 -3.28 -15.51 -0.68
C ARG A 185 -2.27 -16.33 0.14
N LYS A 186 -1.45 -17.16 -0.50
CA LYS A 186 -0.43 -17.97 0.16
C LYS A 186 0.84 -17.17 0.41
N VAL A 187 1.30 -17.07 1.65
CA VAL A 187 2.35 -16.14 2.07
C VAL A 187 3.49 -16.87 2.78
N GLY A 188 4.73 -16.52 2.43
CA GLY A 188 5.90 -16.82 3.23
C GLY A 188 6.21 -15.68 4.19
N ILE A 189 6.54 -15.96 5.45
CA ILE A 189 7.03 -14.96 6.39
C ILE A 189 8.48 -15.27 6.75
N VAL A 190 9.34 -14.28 6.61
CA VAL A 190 10.68 -14.27 7.22
C VAL A 190 10.70 -13.19 8.29
N THR A 191 11.12 -13.53 9.51
CA THR A 191 11.08 -12.59 10.63
C THR A 191 12.40 -12.60 11.40
N VAL A 192 12.81 -11.42 11.84
CA VAL A 192 13.80 -11.27 12.91
C VAL A 192 13.04 -11.17 14.23
N GLY A 193 12.98 -12.29 14.96
CA GLY A 193 12.21 -12.41 16.19
C GLY A 193 10.83 -13.01 15.95
N GLY A 194 10.62 -14.23 16.46
CA GLY A 194 9.43 -15.04 16.19
C GLY A 194 8.11 -14.43 16.64
N GLY A 195 8.12 -13.61 17.70
CA GLY A 195 6.91 -12.93 18.19
C GLY A 195 6.26 -12.05 17.10
N TRP A 196 7.05 -11.33 16.31
CA TRP A 196 6.51 -10.51 15.22
C TRP A 196 6.01 -11.32 14.04
N GLY A 197 6.62 -12.48 13.78
CA GLY A 197 6.12 -13.46 12.82
C GLY A 197 4.72 -13.94 13.18
N VAL A 198 4.45 -14.21 14.46
CA VAL A 198 3.11 -14.59 14.96
C VAL A 198 2.11 -13.47 14.72
N VAL A 199 2.45 -12.21 15.04
CA VAL A 199 1.54 -11.07 14.82
C VAL A 199 1.20 -10.88 13.33
N VAL A 200 2.18 -11.05 12.42
CA VAL A 200 1.90 -11.02 10.97
C VAL A 200 1.02 -12.19 10.55
N ALA A 201 1.29 -13.40 11.05
CA ALA A 201 0.50 -14.59 10.76
C ALA A 201 -0.97 -14.42 11.19
N ASP A 202 -1.21 -13.90 12.40
CA ASP A 202 -2.57 -13.62 12.90
C ASP A 202 -3.28 -12.57 12.02
N ALA A 203 -2.58 -11.49 11.67
CA ALA A 203 -3.14 -10.44 10.82
C ALA A 203 -3.48 -10.95 9.40
N LEU A 204 -2.66 -11.85 8.84
CA LEU A 204 -2.97 -12.52 7.57
C LEU A 204 -4.17 -13.45 7.73
N GLY A 205 -4.20 -14.29 8.78
CA GLY A 205 -5.27 -15.25 9.03
C GLY A 205 -6.65 -14.59 9.16
N VAL A 206 -6.74 -13.47 9.90
CA VAL A 206 -7.98 -12.68 10.04
C VAL A 206 -8.48 -12.17 8.68
N GLY A 207 -7.57 -11.85 7.76
CA GLY A 207 -7.91 -11.40 6.40
C GLY A 207 -8.05 -12.52 5.38
N GLY A 208 -7.96 -13.79 5.79
CA GLY A 208 -8.05 -14.96 4.93
C GLY A 208 -6.80 -15.24 4.10
N GLY A 209 -5.63 -14.80 4.59
CA GLY A 209 -4.32 -15.24 4.11
C GLY A 209 -3.94 -16.61 4.68
N GLU A 210 -3.11 -17.34 3.95
CA GLU A 210 -2.66 -18.68 4.33
C GLU A 210 -1.13 -18.71 4.33
N LEU A 211 -0.52 -19.41 5.28
CA LEU A 211 0.93 -19.59 5.29
C LEU A 211 1.31 -20.82 4.47
N VAL A 212 2.33 -20.70 3.61
CA VAL A 212 2.89 -21.86 2.91
C VAL A 212 3.62 -22.78 3.88
N GLU A 213 3.52 -24.09 3.64
CA GLU A 213 4.27 -25.09 4.40
C GLU A 213 5.68 -25.25 3.85
N LEU A 214 6.62 -25.57 4.73
CA LEU A 214 7.98 -25.94 4.35
C LEU A 214 8.03 -27.43 4.08
N THR A 215 8.66 -27.82 2.98
CA THR A 215 8.99 -29.21 2.69
C THR A 215 10.14 -29.69 3.58
N GLU A 216 10.28 -31.01 3.73
CA GLU A 216 11.41 -31.60 4.48
C GLU A 216 12.77 -31.15 3.91
N GLU A 217 12.89 -31.07 2.57
CA GLU A 217 14.11 -30.59 1.89
C GLU A 217 14.41 -29.12 2.23
N GLU A 218 13.39 -28.25 2.27
CA GLU A 218 13.57 -26.84 2.64
C GLU A 218 13.96 -26.70 4.11
N VAL A 219 13.37 -27.48 5.00
CA VAL A 219 13.75 -27.52 6.41
C VAL A 219 15.20 -27.99 6.56
N GLU A 220 15.61 -29.05 5.85
CA GLU A 220 17.00 -29.54 5.88
C GLU A 220 17.99 -28.53 5.30
N TYR A 221 17.62 -27.80 4.24
CA TYR A 221 18.43 -26.71 3.71
C TYR A 221 18.60 -25.57 4.72
N LEU A 222 17.51 -25.12 5.35
CA LEU A 222 17.50 -24.05 6.34
C LEU A 222 18.28 -24.43 7.61
N ASN A 223 18.24 -25.70 8.04
CA ASN A 223 19.00 -26.23 9.18
C ASN A 223 20.53 -26.08 9.03
N ARG A 224 21.05 -25.86 7.81
CA ARG A 224 22.50 -25.72 7.58
C ARG A 224 23.07 -24.39 8.09
N PHE A 225 22.21 -23.40 8.31
CA PHE A 225 22.63 -22.05 8.71
C PHE A 225 21.72 -21.38 9.75
N LEU A 226 20.51 -21.89 9.98
CA LEU A 226 19.69 -21.48 11.12
C LEU A 226 20.06 -22.27 12.38
N PRO A 227 19.97 -21.67 13.58
CA PRO A 227 20.36 -22.35 14.80
C PRO A 227 19.39 -23.48 15.16
N PRO A 228 19.81 -24.52 15.91
CA PRO A 228 19.00 -25.71 16.15
C PRO A 228 17.62 -25.48 16.80
N HIS A 229 17.37 -24.31 17.40
CA HIS A 229 16.13 -23.97 18.08
C HIS A 229 15.14 -23.16 17.23
N TRP A 230 15.42 -22.91 15.94
CA TRP A 230 14.46 -22.25 15.05
C TRP A 230 13.20 -23.12 14.81
N SER A 231 12.12 -22.48 14.38
CA SER A 231 10.75 -23.02 14.36
C SER A 231 10.52 -24.22 13.43
N ARG A 232 11.34 -24.40 12.38
CA ARG A 232 11.16 -25.44 11.33
C ARG A 232 9.83 -25.37 10.59
N GLN A 233 9.20 -24.21 10.60
CA GLN A 233 7.93 -23.94 9.94
C GLN A 233 7.89 -22.50 9.44
N ASN A 234 6.82 -22.13 8.75
CA ASN A 234 6.50 -20.74 8.42
C ASN A 234 5.66 -20.15 9.57
N PRO A 235 6.04 -19.00 10.19
CA PRO A 235 7.16 -18.10 9.88
C PRO A 235 8.57 -18.66 10.09
N VAL A 236 9.46 -18.36 9.14
CA VAL A 236 10.90 -18.62 9.26
C VAL A 236 11.54 -17.53 10.11
N ASP A 237 11.79 -17.84 11.38
CA ASP A 237 12.47 -16.95 12.32
C ASP A 237 13.99 -17.10 12.19
N THR A 238 14.66 -16.00 11.85
CA THR A 238 16.12 -15.98 11.72
C THR A 238 16.83 -15.97 13.07
N THR A 239 16.14 -15.67 14.18
CA THR A 239 16.70 -15.63 15.55
C THR A 239 18.00 -14.79 15.59
N ASP A 240 19.08 -15.32 16.16
CA ASP A 240 20.41 -14.69 16.22
C ASP A 240 21.10 -14.58 14.86
N GLY A 241 20.63 -15.31 13.84
CA GLY A 241 21.15 -15.29 12.48
C GLY A 241 20.85 -13.99 11.71
N ALA A 242 20.05 -13.07 12.26
CA ALA A 242 19.72 -11.80 11.62
C ALA A 242 20.92 -10.89 11.31
N PHE A 243 22.03 -11.08 12.04
CA PHE A 243 23.26 -10.31 11.84
C PHE A 243 24.17 -10.90 10.74
N ASP A 244 23.88 -12.10 10.23
CA ASP A 244 24.54 -12.66 9.06
C ASP A 244 23.82 -12.17 7.79
N PRO A 245 24.51 -11.42 6.90
CA PRO A 245 23.91 -10.88 5.68
C PRO A 245 23.34 -11.93 4.72
N GLU A 246 23.78 -13.18 4.84
CA GLU A 246 23.31 -14.28 4.01
C GLU A 246 21.99 -14.87 4.49
N VAL A 247 21.73 -14.86 5.80
CA VAL A 247 20.63 -15.64 6.38
C VAL A 247 19.28 -15.09 5.94
N LEU A 248 19.05 -13.78 6.08
CA LEU A 248 17.77 -13.17 5.71
C LEU A 248 17.46 -13.34 4.22
N VAL A 249 18.47 -13.20 3.36
CA VAL A 249 18.36 -13.38 1.91
C VAL A 249 18.05 -14.83 1.56
N LYS A 250 18.76 -15.82 2.13
CA LYS A 250 18.55 -17.24 1.87
C LYS A 250 17.19 -17.72 2.37
N CYS A 251 16.73 -17.26 3.54
CA CYS A 251 15.38 -17.54 4.04
C CYS A 251 14.32 -16.98 3.09
N THR A 252 14.49 -15.73 2.65
CA THR A 252 13.57 -15.08 1.70
C THR A 252 13.55 -15.82 0.36
N GLU A 253 14.71 -16.20 -0.17
CA GLU A 253 14.82 -16.95 -1.43
C GLU A 253 14.16 -18.33 -1.33
N THR A 254 14.34 -19.02 -0.20
CA THR A 254 13.72 -20.34 0.05
C THR A 254 12.20 -20.27 -0.06
N LEU A 255 11.58 -19.20 0.47
CA LEU A 255 10.13 -19.04 0.40
C LEU A 255 9.67 -18.54 -0.98
N ILE A 256 10.24 -17.45 -1.49
CA ILE A 256 9.76 -16.78 -2.71
C ILE A 256 9.86 -17.66 -3.96
N ARG A 257 10.81 -18.62 -3.99
CA ARG A 257 10.98 -19.55 -5.12
C ARG A 257 9.86 -20.60 -5.22
N LYS A 258 9.13 -20.88 -4.14
CA LYS A 258 8.06 -21.90 -4.11
C LYS A 258 6.99 -21.52 -5.13
N GLU A 259 6.55 -22.44 -5.98
CA GLU A 259 5.55 -22.12 -7.00
C GLU A 259 4.25 -21.60 -6.36
N GLU A 260 3.79 -22.28 -5.31
CA GLU A 260 2.55 -21.99 -4.59
C GLU A 260 2.56 -20.74 -3.72
N VAL A 261 3.71 -20.10 -3.47
CA VAL A 261 3.72 -18.86 -2.69
C VAL A 261 3.30 -17.69 -3.58
N ASP A 262 2.41 -16.85 -3.09
CA ASP A 262 1.93 -15.65 -3.79
C ASP A 262 2.68 -14.38 -3.39
N GLY A 263 3.43 -14.41 -2.29
CA GLY A 263 4.32 -13.34 -1.87
C GLY A 263 5.05 -13.64 -0.56
N VAL A 264 6.02 -12.79 -0.23
CA VAL A 264 6.79 -12.90 1.02
C VAL A 264 6.68 -11.60 1.82
N ILE A 265 6.50 -11.73 3.14
CA ILE A 265 6.61 -10.63 4.09
C ILE A 265 7.89 -10.80 4.88
N VAL A 266 8.75 -9.77 4.84
CA VAL A 266 10.00 -9.71 5.60
C VAL A 266 9.80 -8.76 6.78
N VAL A 267 10.02 -9.25 8.00
CA VAL A 267 9.83 -8.49 9.24
C VAL A 267 11.18 -8.32 9.93
N GLY A 268 11.44 -7.10 10.41
CA GLY A 268 12.69 -6.78 11.12
C GLY A 268 13.73 -6.08 10.25
N VAL A 269 13.33 -5.54 9.10
CA VAL A 269 14.15 -4.63 8.31
C VAL A 269 14.55 -3.41 9.15
N GLY A 270 15.81 -3.02 9.09
CA GLY A 270 16.39 -1.89 9.83
C GLY A 270 16.88 -2.26 11.24
N ILE A 271 16.86 -3.55 11.60
CA ILE A 271 17.29 -3.99 12.94
C ILE A 271 18.79 -3.82 13.14
N ILE A 272 19.61 -4.06 12.12
CA ILE A 272 21.07 -3.92 12.24
C ILE A 272 21.39 -2.44 12.44
N GLU A 273 20.84 -1.55 11.62
CA GLU A 273 20.96 -0.09 11.78
C GLU A 273 20.54 0.36 13.18
N ALA A 274 19.38 -0.08 13.68
CA ALA A 274 18.90 0.25 15.02
C ALA A 274 19.88 -0.22 16.10
N PHE A 275 20.41 -1.44 15.99
CA PHE A 275 21.33 -2.00 16.96
C PHE A 275 22.68 -1.29 16.97
N VAL A 276 23.28 -1.05 15.79
CA VAL A 276 24.57 -0.37 15.71
C VAL A 276 24.48 1.09 16.17
N ASN A 277 23.37 1.78 15.89
CA ASN A 277 23.14 3.14 16.39
C ASN A 277 23.03 3.18 17.92
N LEU A 278 22.53 2.12 18.56
CA LEU A 278 22.37 2.07 20.01
C LEU A 278 23.65 1.60 20.74
N MET A 279 24.33 0.60 20.21
CA MET A 279 25.34 -0.18 20.93
C MET A 279 26.77 0.12 20.49
N VAL A 280 26.97 0.64 19.29
CA VAL A 280 28.30 0.85 18.69
C VAL A 280 28.64 2.33 18.71
N LYS A 281 29.66 2.69 19.48
CA LYS A 281 30.15 4.08 19.59
C LYS A 281 31.06 4.49 18.45
N ASP A 282 31.71 3.53 17.83
CA ASP A 282 32.64 3.77 16.72
C ASP A 282 31.85 4.07 15.44
N GLU A 283 32.11 5.23 14.83
CA GLU A 283 31.35 5.69 13.67
C GLU A 283 31.57 4.83 12.42
N ASP A 284 32.79 4.33 12.21
CA ASP A 284 33.13 3.51 11.04
C ASP A 284 32.46 2.13 11.14
N LEU A 285 32.46 1.52 12.32
CA LEU A 285 31.76 0.25 12.55
C LEU A 285 30.24 0.40 12.42
N ARG A 286 29.69 1.53 12.85
CA ARG A 286 28.26 1.85 12.69
C ARG A 286 27.90 2.00 11.22
N GLU A 287 28.71 2.75 10.45
CA GLU A 287 28.55 2.91 9.01
C GLU A 287 28.60 1.56 8.28
N LEU A 288 29.54 0.70 8.65
CA LEU A 288 29.69 -0.63 8.07
C LEU A 288 28.46 -1.51 8.34
N GLY A 289 27.88 -1.43 9.54
CA GLY A 289 26.64 -2.13 9.88
C GLY A 289 25.44 -1.67 9.05
N VAL A 290 25.25 -0.35 8.93
CA VAL A 290 24.18 0.23 8.09
C VAL A 290 24.35 -0.17 6.63
N GLN A 291 25.56 -0.06 6.07
CA GLN A 291 25.83 -0.43 4.69
C GLN A 291 25.64 -1.93 4.45
N SER A 292 26.00 -2.77 5.41
CA SER A 292 25.73 -4.21 5.36
C SER A 292 24.24 -4.49 5.21
N GLU A 293 23.38 -3.82 6.00
CA GLU A 293 21.94 -4.01 5.92
C GLU A 293 21.32 -3.45 4.63
N VAL A 294 21.83 -2.33 4.12
CA VAL A 294 21.45 -1.84 2.78
C VAL A 294 21.77 -2.90 1.70
N ASN A 295 22.92 -3.56 1.78
CA ASN A 295 23.28 -4.62 0.83
C ASN A 295 22.34 -5.84 0.94
N ILE A 296 21.88 -6.20 2.14
CA ILE A 296 20.86 -7.24 2.36
C ILE A 296 19.55 -6.83 1.68
N ALA A 297 19.11 -5.60 1.92
CA ALA A 297 17.92 -5.01 1.32
C ALA A 297 17.95 -5.04 -0.21
N GLU A 298 19.06 -4.65 -0.84
CA GLU A 298 19.27 -4.73 -2.29
C GLU A 298 19.12 -6.16 -2.83
N ARG A 299 19.65 -7.15 -2.10
CA ARG A 299 19.56 -8.56 -2.50
C ARG A 299 18.13 -9.07 -2.40
N ILE A 300 17.37 -8.66 -1.39
CA ILE A 300 15.94 -8.99 -1.27
C ILE A 300 15.14 -8.36 -2.41
N VAL A 301 15.44 -7.11 -2.79
CA VAL A 301 14.85 -6.46 -3.97
C VAL A 301 15.13 -7.27 -5.24
N LYS A 302 16.36 -7.74 -5.44
CA LYS A 302 16.71 -8.59 -6.59
C LYS A 302 15.93 -9.90 -6.63
N LEU A 303 15.56 -10.48 -5.48
CA LEU A 303 14.69 -11.66 -5.43
C LEU A 303 13.27 -11.33 -5.92
N ARG A 304 12.68 -10.22 -5.47
CA ARG A 304 11.37 -9.72 -5.96
C ARG A 304 11.37 -9.59 -7.48
N ASP A 305 12.42 -8.98 -8.04
CA ASP A 305 12.55 -8.76 -9.49
C ASP A 305 12.80 -10.07 -10.24
N ARG A 306 13.54 -11.01 -9.67
CA ARG A 306 13.81 -12.32 -10.28
C ARG A 306 12.57 -13.20 -10.34
N TYR A 307 11.84 -13.31 -9.23
CA TYR A 307 10.71 -14.23 -9.10
C TYR A 307 9.37 -13.59 -9.48
N GLN A 308 9.32 -12.27 -9.65
CA GLN A 308 8.11 -11.52 -10.02
C GLN A 308 6.94 -11.78 -9.05
N LYS A 309 7.27 -11.86 -7.76
CA LYS A 309 6.32 -12.01 -6.64
C LYS A 309 6.51 -10.85 -5.66
N PRO A 310 5.44 -10.32 -5.05
CA PRO A 310 5.54 -9.24 -4.09
C PRO A 310 6.41 -9.62 -2.89
N VAL A 311 7.31 -8.69 -2.52
CA VAL A 311 8.05 -8.74 -1.26
C VAL A 311 7.76 -7.46 -0.50
N LEU A 312 7.02 -7.58 0.60
CA LEU A 312 6.69 -6.44 1.45
C LEU A 312 7.52 -6.51 2.74
N ALA A 313 7.87 -5.35 3.28
CA ALA A 313 8.71 -5.26 4.47
C ALA A 313 8.01 -4.55 5.61
N ALA A 314 8.19 -5.02 6.84
CA ALA A 314 7.86 -4.27 8.04
C ALA A 314 9.10 -4.02 8.89
N THR A 315 9.25 -2.77 9.35
CA THR A 315 10.19 -2.41 10.41
C THR A 315 9.47 -2.36 11.74
N ILE A 316 10.08 -2.96 12.76
CA ILE A 316 9.69 -2.83 14.16
C ILE A 316 10.75 -2.02 14.93
N TYR A 317 11.99 -2.04 14.45
CA TYR A 317 13.17 -1.59 15.19
C TYR A 317 13.70 -0.25 14.70
N ALA A 318 13.68 -0.03 13.38
CA ALA A 318 14.20 1.18 12.77
C ALA A 318 13.18 2.31 12.78
N GLU A 319 13.71 3.52 12.97
CA GLU A 319 12.99 4.77 12.75
C GLU A 319 12.60 4.95 11.27
N ARG A 320 11.69 5.89 10.99
CA ARG A 320 11.11 6.02 9.65
C ARG A 320 12.06 6.61 8.61
N ASP A 321 13.02 7.38 9.09
CA ASP A 321 14.10 8.07 8.36
C ASP A 321 15.43 7.32 8.46
N SER A 322 15.40 6.06 8.93
CA SER A 322 16.56 5.18 8.86
C SER A 322 17.04 5.04 7.42
N ARG A 323 18.35 4.97 7.24
CA ARG A 323 18.98 4.88 5.92
C ARG A 323 18.61 3.60 5.19
N VAL A 324 18.45 2.49 5.92
CA VAL A 324 18.00 1.21 5.35
C VAL A 324 16.56 1.33 4.85
N VAL A 325 15.68 1.95 5.64
CA VAL A 325 14.28 2.15 5.28
C VAL A 325 14.15 3.09 4.07
N GLU A 326 14.93 4.18 4.01
CA GLU A 326 14.96 5.07 2.84
C GLU A 326 15.54 4.38 1.59
N ALA A 327 16.62 3.62 1.72
CA ALA A 327 17.19 2.86 0.60
C ALA A 327 16.17 1.87 -0.01
N LEU A 328 15.41 1.17 0.84
CA LEU A 328 14.34 0.28 0.39
C LEU A 328 13.22 1.00 -0.34
N LYS A 329 12.79 2.18 0.17
CA LYS A 329 11.81 3.03 -0.51
C LYS A 329 12.28 3.44 -1.89
N GLU A 330 13.54 3.88 -2.03
CA GLU A 330 14.13 4.27 -3.31
C GLU A 330 14.22 3.11 -4.31
N MET A 331 14.41 1.89 -3.80
CA MET A 331 14.40 0.65 -4.59
C MET A 331 12.99 0.10 -4.88
N GLY A 332 11.93 0.85 -4.59
CA GLY A 332 10.56 0.40 -4.81
C GLY A 332 10.15 -0.75 -3.89
N MET A 333 10.55 -0.70 -2.61
CA MET A 333 10.03 -1.59 -1.57
C MET A 333 9.41 -0.78 -0.44
N PRO A 334 8.08 -0.77 -0.30
CA PRO A 334 7.42 -0.03 0.76
C PRO A 334 7.70 -0.73 2.08
N VAL A 335 8.09 0.06 3.08
CA VAL A 335 8.34 -0.41 4.45
C VAL A 335 7.22 0.08 5.36
N TYR A 336 6.55 -0.87 6.01
CA TYR A 336 5.45 -0.60 6.93
C TYR A 336 5.94 -0.54 8.38
N ASP A 337 5.28 0.26 9.20
CA ASP A 337 5.57 0.45 10.62
C ASP A 337 4.78 -0.50 11.54
N SER A 338 4.02 -1.45 10.96
CA SER A 338 3.24 -2.41 11.73
C SER A 338 3.03 -3.71 10.95
N PRO A 339 3.08 -4.86 11.65
CA PRO A 339 2.66 -6.17 11.14
C PRO A 339 1.27 -6.15 10.49
N HIS A 340 0.31 -5.46 11.11
CA HIS A 340 -1.07 -5.41 10.63
C HIS A 340 -1.16 -4.64 9.31
N THR A 341 -0.40 -3.55 9.17
CA THR A 341 -0.42 -2.72 7.98
C THR A 341 0.22 -3.45 6.79
N VAL A 342 1.33 -4.16 7.00
CA VAL A 342 1.96 -4.95 5.93
C VAL A 342 1.07 -6.10 5.46
N ALA A 343 0.46 -6.83 6.40
CA ALA A 343 -0.49 -7.89 6.09
C ALA A 343 -1.72 -7.34 5.35
N SER A 344 -2.29 -6.22 5.82
CA SER A 344 -3.42 -5.55 5.17
C SER A 344 -3.08 -5.10 3.76
N ALA A 345 -1.86 -4.64 3.50
CA ALA A 345 -1.43 -4.24 2.16
C ALA A 345 -1.32 -5.44 1.21
N PHE A 346 -0.73 -6.55 1.67
CA PHE A 346 -0.68 -7.79 0.90
C PHE A 346 -2.08 -8.30 0.55
N LEU A 347 -2.95 -8.42 1.55
CA LEU A 347 -4.30 -8.94 1.39
C LEU A 347 -5.16 -8.06 0.48
N ALA A 348 -4.98 -6.74 0.54
CA ALA A 348 -5.63 -5.81 -0.37
C ALA A 348 -5.23 -6.03 -1.85
N MET A 349 -3.96 -6.36 -2.11
CA MET A 349 -3.51 -6.74 -3.44
C MET A 349 -4.10 -8.07 -3.91
N ALA A 350 -4.15 -9.07 -3.02
CA ALA A 350 -4.75 -10.36 -3.31
C ALA A 350 -6.27 -10.26 -3.56
N GLU A 351 -6.99 -9.47 -2.76
CA GLU A 351 -8.43 -9.24 -2.94
C GLU A 351 -8.73 -8.60 -4.32
N TYR A 352 -7.92 -7.63 -4.74
CA TYR A 352 -8.02 -7.06 -6.07
C TYR A 352 -7.77 -8.10 -7.16
N HIS A 353 -6.74 -8.94 -7.01
CA HIS A 353 -6.45 -10.02 -7.94
C HIS A 353 -7.64 -10.99 -8.07
N ASP A 354 -8.16 -11.48 -6.95
CA ASP A 354 -9.32 -12.38 -6.90
C ASP A 354 -10.52 -11.78 -7.63
N HIS A 355 -10.77 -10.48 -7.42
CA HIS A 355 -11.87 -9.78 -8.06
C HIS A 355 -11.71 -9.70 -9.58
N VAL A 356 -10.53 -9.31 -10.05
CA VAL A 356 -10.23 -9.18 -11.48
C VAL A 356 -10.33 -10.54 -12.18
N GLU A 357 -9.77 -11.59 -11.58
CA GLU A 357 -9.84 -12.94 -12.15
C GLU A 357 -11.27 -13.48 -12.16
N ARG A 358 -12.08 -13.18 -11.14
CA ARG A 358 -13.50 -13.53 -11.13
C ARG A 358 -14.28 -12.88 -12.28
N ILE A 359 -13.95 -11.64 -12.68
CA ILE A 359 -14.60 -10.97 -13.82
C ILE A 359 -14.13 -11.57 -15.15
N LYS A 360 -12.84 -11.91 -15.27
CA LYS A 360 -12.28 -12.46 -16.51
C LYS A 360 -12.74 -13.90 -16.78
N ARG A 361 -13.11 -14.67 -15.76
CA ARG A 361 -13.60 -16.05 -15.94
C ARG A 361 -14.86 -16.04 -16.82
N PRO A 362 -14.86 -16.75 -17.97
CA PRO A 362 -16.06 -16.86 -18.79
C PRO A 362 -17.18 -17.50 -17.95
N TYR A 363 -18.38 -16.95 -18.06
CA TYR A 363 -19.58 -17.55 -17.46
C TYR A 363 -19.74 -18.96 -18.01
N LYS A 364 -19.60 -19.98 -17.16
CA LYS A 364 -20.02 -21.35 -17.48
C LYS A 364 -21.47 -21.47 -17.03
N PRO A 365 -22.46 -21.53 -17.94
CA PRO A 365 -23.81 -21.92 -17.55
C PRO A 365 -23.74 -23.32 -16.93
N LEU A 366 -24.46 -23.51 -15.83
CA LEU A 366 -24.65 -24.82 -15.19
C LEU A 366 -25.36 -25.80 -16.12
#